data_AF-Q866G8-F1
#
_entry.id   AF-Q866G8-F1
#
_cell.length_a   1.000
_cell.length_b   1.000
_cell.length_c   1.000
_cell.angle_alpha   90.00
_cell.angle_beta   90.00
_cell.angle_gamma   90.00
#
_symmetry.space_group_name_H-M   'P 1'
#
loop_
_entity.id
_entity.type
_entity.pdbx_description
1 polymer ?
#
loop_
_entity_poly.entity_id
_entity_poly.type
_entity_poly.pdbx_seq_one_letter_code
_entity_poly.pdbx_strand_id
1 'polypeptide(L)'
;DISLWKFETSKYYVTIIDAPGHRDFIKNMITGTSQADCAVLIVAAGVGEFEAGISKNGQTREHALLAYTLGVKQLIVGVNKMDSTEPPYSQKRYEEIVKEVSTYIKKIGYNPDTVAFVPISGWNGDNMLEPSANMPWFKGWKVTRKDGNASGTTLLEALDCILPPTRPTDKPLRLPLQDVYKIGGIGTVPVGRVETGVLKPGMVVTFAPVNVTTEVKSVEMHHEALSEALPGDNVGFNVKNVSVKDVRRGNVAGDSKNDPPMEAAGFTAQVIILNHPGQISAGYAPVLDCHTAHIACKFAELKEKIDRRSGKKLEDGPKFLKSGDAAIVDMVPGKPMCVESFSDYPPLGRFAV
;
A
#
# COMPACT_ATOMS: atom_id res chain seq x y z
N ASP A 1 8.66 3.92 -13.42
CA ASP A 1 7.42 3.19 -13.69
C ASP A 1 7.31 1.98 -12.79
N ILE A 2 6.10 1.60 -12.42
CA ILE A 2 5.81 0.34 -11.74
C ILE A 2 5.66 -0.71 -12.84
N SER A 3 6.44 -1.79 -12.79
CA SER A 3 6.23 -2.92 -13.70
C SER A 3 5.21 -3.87 -13.09
N LEU A 4 4.17 -4.21 -13.87
CA LEU A 4 3.12 -5.14 -13.47
C LEU A 4 3.40 -6.49 -14.14
N TRP A 5 3.78 -7.48 -13.34
CA TRP A 5 4.01 -8.85 -13.81
C TRP A 5 2.97 -9.76 -13.20
N LYS A 6 2.44 -10.71 -13.97
CA LYS A 6 1.41 -11.65 -13.50
C LYS A 6 1.96 -13.06 -13.50
N PHE A 7 1.64 -13.81 -12.46
CA PHE A 7 1.85 -15.25 -12.41
C PHE A 7 0.75 -15.90 -11.57
N GLU A 8 0.59 -17.21 -11.75
CA GLU A 8 -0.40 -18.00 -11.04
C GLU A 8 0.29 -18.86 -9.99
N THR A 9 -0.33 -18.94 -8.82
CA THR A 9 -0.02 -19.93 -7.79
C THR A 9 -1.11 -20.99 -7.77
N SER A 10 -1.05 -21.96 -6.85
CA SER A 10 -2.09 -22.99 -6.75
C SER A 10 -3.46 -22.41 -6.37
N LYS A 11 -3.49 -21.22 -5.74
CA LYS A 11 -4.72 -20.58 -5.23
C LYS A 11 -5.01 -19.20 -5.81
N TYR A 12 -4.00 -18.47 -6.29
CA TYR A 12 -4.13 -17.04 -6.56
C TYR A 12 -3.55 -16.64 -7.92
N TYR A 13 -4.20 -15.66 -8.54
CA TYR A 13 -3.61 -14.82 -9.56
C TYR A 13 -2.83 -13.70 -8.89
N VAL A 14 -1.51 -13.75 -8.93
CA VAL A 14 -0.65 -12.77 -8.27
C VAL A 14 -0.17 -11.74 -9.30
N THR A 15 -0.40 -10.47 -9.00
CA THR A 15 0.21 -9.35 -9.73
C THR A 15 1.34 -8.78 -8.88
N ILE A 16 2.57 -8.84 -9.39
CA ILE A 16 3.75 -8.24 -8.79
C ILE A 16 3.74 -6.75 -9.12
N ILE A 17 3.86 -5.95 -8.07
CA ILE A 17 4.15 -4.53 -8.13
C ILE A 17 5.60 -4.38 -7.69
N ASP A 18 6.52 -4.32 -8.66
CA ASP A 18 7.93 -4.15 -8.32
C ASP A 18 8.20 -2.70 -7.90
N ALA A 19 8.53 -2.52 -6.62
CA ALA A 19 8.81 -1.23 -6.03
C ALA A 19 10.32 -0.94 -6.13
N PRO A 20 10.75 0.12 -6.84
CA PRO A 20 12.17 0.35 -7.05
C PRO A 20 12.88 0.68 -5.73
N GLY A 21 14.03 0.03 -5.48
CA GLY A 21 14.92 0.29 -4.35
C GLY A 21 15.77 1.55 -4.50
N HIS A 22 15.22 2.65 -5.00
CA HIS A 22 15.91 3.95 -5.01
C HIS A 22 15.07 4.98 -4.28
N ARG A 23 15.73 5.86 -3.53
CA ARG A 23 15.08 6.90 -2.71
C ARG A 23 14.12 7.79 -3.51
N ASP A 24 14.45 8.04 -4.78
CA ASP A 24 13.63 8.88 -5.65
C ASP A 24 12.33 8.21 -6.11
N PHE A 25 12.15 6.91 -5.86
CA PHE A 25 10.97 6.14 -6.27
C PHE A 25 10.05 5.76 -5.11
N ILE A 26 10.22 6.38 -3.94
CA ILE A 26 9.32 6.21 -2.79
C ILE A 26 7.86 6.52 -3.15
N LYS A 27 7.62 7.49 -4.05
CA LYS A 27 6.28 7.76 -4.62
C LYS A 27 5.68 6.55 -5.34
N ASN A 28 6.49 5.86 -6.15
CA ASN A 28 6.05 4.66 -6.86
C ASN A 28 5.82 3.50 -5.87
N MET A 29 6.66 3.39 -4.84
CA MET A 29 6.44 2.43 -3.77
C MET A 29 5.10 2.70 -3.07
N ILE A 30 4.77 3.95 -2.75
CA ILE A 30 3.54 4.30 -2.02
C ILE A 30 2.30 4.00 -2.86
N THR A 31 2.29 4.42 -4.11
CA THR A 31 1.18 4.17 -5.05
C THR A 31 1.01 2.68 -5.35
N GLY A 32 2.09 1.90 -5.38
CA GLY A 32 2.02 0.44 -5.54
C GLY A 32 1.60 -0.29 -4.26
N THR A 33 2.19 0.09 -3.12
CA THR A 33 1.95 -0.56 -1.82
C THR A 33 0.55 -0.26 -1.29
N SER A 34 -0.05 0.87 -1.66
CA SER A 34 -1.45 1.19 -1.29
C SER A 34 -2.47 0.20 -1.85
N GLN A 35 -2.12 -0.51 -2.92
CA GLN A 35 -2.94 -1.53 -3.57
C GLN A 35 -2.54 -2.96 -3.19
N ALA A 36 -1.47 -3.14 -2.42
CA ALA A 36 -0.89 -4.44 -2.12
C ALA A 36 -1.61 -5.14 -0.95
N ASP A 37 -1.99 -6.40 -1.16
CA ASP A 37 -2.58 -7.24 -0.11
C ASP A 37 -1.52 -7.87 0.82
N CYS A 38 -0.31 -8.01 0.32
CA CYS A 38 0.86 -8.53 1.02
C CYS A 38 2.14 -7.84 0.51
N ALA A 39 3.12 -7.66 1.39
CA ALA A 39 4.45 -7.21 1.03
C ALA A 39 5.45 -8.38 1.11
N VAL A 40 6.32 -8.49 0.10
CA VAL A 40 7.48 -9.40 0.11
C VAL A 40 8.73 -8.56 0.35
N LEU A 41 9.31 -8.66 1.54
CA LEU A 41 10.52 -7.95 1.92
C LEU A 41 11.75 -8.80 1.64
N ILE A 42 12.50 -8.43 0.60
CA ILE A 42 13.76 -9.09 0.26
C ILE A 42 14.90 -8.50 1.09
N VAL A 43 15.66 -9.36 1.75
CA VAL A 43 16.79 -9.01 2.63
C VAL A 43 18.01 -9.77 2.16
N ALA A 44 19.09 -9.07 1.80
CA ALA A 44 20.33 -9.72 1.40
C ALA A 44 21.03 -10.36 2.60
N ALA A 45 21.57 -11.58 2.43
CA ALA A 45 22.25 -12.33 3.48
C ALA A 45 23.77 -12.12 3.54
N GLY A 46 24.35 -11.56 2.47
CA GLY A 46 25.77 -11.28 2.37
C GLY A 46 26.29 -10.42 3.53
N VAL A 47 27.57 -10.62 3.87
CA VAL A 47 28.25 -9.81 4.90
C VAL A 47 28.40 -8.38 4.40
N GLY A 48 28.01 -7.40 5.22
CA GLY A 48 28.01 -5.98 4.87
C GLY A 48 26.75 -5.53 4.12
N GLU A 49 26.17 -6.39 3.27
CA GLU A 49 24.92 -6.07 2.56
C GLU A 49 23.72 -5.99 3.50
N PHE A 50 23.58 -6.98 4.39
CA PHE A 50 22.52 -7.01 5.40
C PHE A 50 22.60 -5.78 6.32
N GLU A 51 23.80 -5.51 6.83
CA GLU A 51 24.07 -4.42 7.77
C GLU A 51 23.78 -3.06 7.12
N ALA A 52 24.11 -2.89 5.83
CA ALA A 52 23.77 -1.70 5.07
C ALA A 52 22.25 -1.54 4.91
N GLY A 53 21.53 -2.60 4.54
CA GLY A 53 20.08 -2.61 4.33
C GLY A 53 19.27 -2.36 5.61
N ILE A 54 19.74 -2.89 6.75
CA ILE A 54 19.13 -2.68 8.07
C ILE A 54 19.70 -1.46 8.81
N SER A 55 20.60 -0.68 8.21
CA SER A 55 21.14 0.53 8.84
C SER A 55 20.06 1.61 9.03
N LYS A 56 20.37 2.70 9.76
CA LYS A 56 19.43 3.83 9.94
C LYS A 56 19.01 4.48 8.62
N ASN A 57 19.88 4.44 7.61
CA ASN A 57 19.63 4.97 6.28
C ASN A 57 19.28 3.86 5.27
N GLY A 58 19.15 2.61 5.73
CA GLY A 58 18.90 1.45 4.91
C GLY A 58 17.45 1.34 4.48
N GLN A 59 17.23 0.93 3.23
CA GLN A 59 15.90 0.90 2.61
C GLN A 59 15.01 -0.23 3.14
N THR A 60 15.58 -1.36 3.57
CA THR A 60 14.81 -2.48 4.15
C THR A 60 13.97 -1.99 5.33
N ARG A 61 14.53 -1.08 6.13
CA ARG A 61 13.83 -0.45 7.26
C ARG A 61 12.70 0.47 6.82
N GLU A 62 13.00 1.35 5.88
CA GLU A 62 12.06 2.32 5.33
C GLU A 62 10.88 1.64 4.64
N HIS A 63 11.15 0.61 3.82
CA HIS A 63 10.12 -0.12 3.09
C HIS A 63 9.18 -0.90 4.02
N ALA A 64 9.71 -1.56 5.05
CA ALA A 64 8.88 -2.27 6.02
C ALA A 64 7.96 -1.31 6.82
N LEU A 65 8.49 -0.14 7.19
CA LEU A 65 7.71 0.90 7.87
C LEU A 65 6.63 1.48 6.95
N LEU A 66 6.97 1.77 5.69
CA LEU A 66 6.03 2.26 4.68
C LEU A 66 4.91 1.25 4.44
N ALA A 67 5.22 -0.03 4.22
CA ALA A 67 4.23 -1.08 4.03
C ALA A 67 3.25 -1.17 5.22
N TYR A 68 3.75 -1.10 6.45
CA TYR A 68 2.89 -1.15 7.63
C TYR A 68 2.02 0.09 7.78
N THR A 69 2.58 1.27 7.53
CA THR A 69 1.87 2.56 7.59
C THR A 69 0.78 2.63 6.51
N LEU A 70 1.08 2.08 5.33
CA LEU A 70 0.15 1.88 4.24
C LEU A 70 -0.75 0.66 4.46
N GLY A 71 -0.77 0.10 5.66
CA GLY A 71 -1.69 -0.93 6.16
C GLY A 71 -1.63 -2.28 5.44
N VAL A 72 -0.52 -2.58 4.79
CA VAL A 72 -0.19 -3.93 4.35
C VAL A 72 0.20 -4.74 5.58
N LYS A 73 -0.76 -5.49 6.13
CA LYS A 73 -0.57 -6.22 7.40
C LYS A 73 0.06 -7.60 7.22
N GLN A 74 0.11 -8.11 6.00
CA GLN A 74 0.72 -9.40 5.68
C GLN A 74 2.11 -9.19 5.10
N LEU A 75 3.11 -9.79 5.72
CA LEU A 75 4.52 -9.66 5.34
C LEU A 75 5.13 -11.06 5.16
N ILE A 76 5.90 -11.22 4.09
CA ILE A 76 6.80 -12.36 3.86
C ILE A 76 8.22 -11.79 3.78
N VAL A 77 9.19 -12.47 4.38
CA VAL A 77 10.60 -12.08 4.33
C VAL A 77 11.39 -13.11 3.55
N GLY A 78 11.94 -12.71 2.40
CA GLY A 78 12.88 -13.52 1.63
C GLY A 78 14.31 -13.16 2.00
N VAL A 79 15.01 -14.04 2.70
CA VAL A 79 16.44 -13.89 3.01
C VAL A 79 17.22 -14.36 1.79
N ASN A 80 17.54 -13.42 0.91
CA ASN A 80 18.11 -13.66 -0.42
C ASN A 80 19.65 -13.67 -0.40
N LYS A 81 20.24 -14.19 -1.47
CA LYS A 81 21.70 -14.39 -1.63
C LYS A 81 22.28 -15.32 -0.55
N MET A 82 21.57 -16.39 -0.20
CA MET A 82 22.09 -17.40 0.73
C MET A 82 23.35 -18.09 0.21
N ASP A 83 23.53 -18.15 -1.10
CA ASP A 83 24.75 -18.63 -1.76
C ASP A 83 25.99 -17.77 -1.46
N SER A 84 25.82 -16.48 -1.14
CA SER A 84 26.91 -15.55 -0.88
C SER A 84 27.23 -15.34 0.62
N THR A 85 26.66 -16.16 1.50
CA THR A 85 27.05 -16.15 2.91
C THR A 85 28.43 -16.78 3.11
N GLU A 86 29.05 -16.56 4.27
CA GLU A 86 30.33 -17.17 4.63
C GLU A 86 30.17 -18.08 5.86
N PRO A 87 30.23 -19.43 5.73
CA PRO A 87 30.27 -20.20 4.47
C PRO A 87 28.95 -20.10 3.68
N PRO A 88 28.91 -20.50 2.38
CA PRO A 88 27.68 -20.51 1.58
C PRO A 88 26.56 -21.31 2.25
N TYR A 89 25.33 -20.81 2.13
CA TYR A 89 24.12 -21.39 2.72
C TYR A 89 24.19 -21.59 4.25
N SER A 90 24.80 -20.64 4.96
CA SER A 90 25.03 -20.71 6.41
C SER A 90 23.74 -20.58 7.22
N GLN A 91 23.38 -21.64 7.95
CA GLN A 91 22.26 -21.64 8.92
C GLN A 91 22.45 -20.54 9.99
N LYS A 92 23.67 -20.40 10.51
CA LYS A 92 23.98 -19.43 11.57
C LYS A 92 23.69 -18.00 11.10
N ARG A 93 24.07 -17.66 9.85
CA ARG A 93 23.82 -16.33 9.27
C ARG A 93 22.33 -16.10 9.05
N TYR A 94 21.61 -17.11 8.56
CA TYR A 94 20.15 -17.04 8.42
C TYR A 94 19.46 -16.76 9.77
N GLU A 95 19.79 -17.50 10.82
CA GLU A 95 19.20 -17.33 12.16
C GLU A 95 19.49 -15.95 12.77
N GLU A 96 20.69 -15.42 12.55
CA GLU A 96 21.06 -14.04 12.92
C GLU A 96 20.14 -13.01 12.24
N ILE A 97 20.01 -13.10 10.91
CA ILE A 97 19.17 -12.20 10.11
C ILE A 97 17.71 -12.31 10.56
N VAL A 98 17.17 -13.52 10.73
CA VAL A 98 15.80 -13.74 11.18
C VAL A 98 15.58 -13.07 12.53
N LYS A 99 16.50 -13.22 13.49
CA LYS A 99 16.39 -12.61 14.81
C LYS A 99 16.38 -11.08 14.76
N GLU A 100 17.29 -10.49 13.99
CA GLU A 100 17.39 -9.03 13.85
C GLU A 100 16.18 -8.44 13.11
N VAL A 101 15.80 -9.03 11.98
CA VAL A 101 14.64 -8.58 11.20
C VAL A 101 13.36 -8.77 12.01
N SER A 102 13.19 -9.89 12.72
CA SER A 102 12.04 -10.13 13.62
C SER A 102 11.93 -9.05 14.70
N THR A 103 13.06 -8.70 15.33
CA THR A 103 13.11 -7.63 16.33
C THR A 103 12.72 -6.29 15.70
N TYR A 104 13.12 -6.04 14.46
CA TYR A 104 12.85 -4.80 13.75
C TYR A 104 11.39 -4.68 13.28
N ILE A 105 10.81 -5.71 12.65
CA ILE A 105 9.42 -5.68 12.20
C ILE A 105 8.45 -5.65 13.39
N LYS A 106 8.80 -6.28 14.52
CA LYS A 106 8.07 -6.14 15.79
C LYS A 106 8.08 -4.71 16.31
N LYS A 107 9.21 -4.01 16.11
CA LYS A 107 9.37 -2.59 16.42
C LYS A 107 8.58 -1.67 15.47
N ILE A 108 8.18 -2.14 14.29
CA ILE A 108 7.28 -1.40 13.39
C ILE A 108 5.82 -1.62 13.79
N GLY A 109 5.44 -2.86 14.09
CA GLY A 109 4.09 -3.23 14.49
C GLY A 109 3.62 -4.60 13.97
N TYR A 110 4.39 -5.23 13.08
CA TYR A 110 4.12 -6.61 12.65
C TYR A 110 4.30 -7.58 13.82
N ASN A 111 3.53 -8.66 13.82
CA ASN A 111 3.82 -9.81 14.67
C ASN A 111 4.78 -10.77 13.94
N PRO A 112 6.03 -10.97 14.39
CA PRO A 112 6.97 -11.87 13.71
C PRO A 112 6.46 -13.30 13.57
N ASP A 113 5.64 -13.78 14.50
CA ASP A 113 5.07 -15.14 14.45
C ASP A 113 4.11 -15.32 13.26
N THR A 114 3.59 -14.22 12.71
CA THR A 114 2.72 -14.26 11.54
C THR A 114 3.50 -14.15 10.22
N VAL A 115 4.83 -13.99 10.24
CA VAL A 115 5.66 -13.68 9.07
C VAL A 115 6.48 -14.91 8.68
N ALA A 116 6.39 -15.32 7.42
CA ALA A 116 7.22 -16.39 6.88
C ALA A 116 8.61 -15.84 6.55
N PHE A 117 9.66 -16.47 7.09
CA PHE A 117 11.05 -16.21 6.73
C PHE A 117 11.54 -17.34 5.84
N VAL A 118 11.89 -17.02 4.59
CA VAL A 118 12.28 -18.01 3.59
C VAL A 118 13.73 -17.73 3.16
N PRO A 119 14.69 -18.62 3.43
CA PRO A 119 16.04 -18.50 2.89
C PRO A 119 16.02 -18.88 1.41
N ILE A 120 16.45 -17.98 0.54
CA ILE A 120 16.40 -18.15 -0.93
C ILE A 120 17.72 -17.74 -1.58
N SER A 121 17.94 -18.24 -2.80
CA SER A 121 18.85 -17.62 -3.77
C SER A 121 18.06 -17.31 -5.03
N GLY A 122 17.75 -16.03 -5.24
CA GLY A 122 17.00 -15.62 -6.43
C GLY A 122 17.77 -15.88 -7.73
N TRP A 123 19.11 -15.93 -7.68
CA TRP A 123 19.95 -16.20 -8.84
C TRP A 123 20.00 -17.69 -9.20
N ASN A 124 20.17 -18.56 -8.19
CA ASN A 124 20.29 -20.01 -8.40
C ASN A 124 18.93 -20.73 -8.36
N GLY A 125 17.86 -20.06 -7.92
CA GLY A 125 16.50 -20.62 -7.80
C GLY A 125 16.23 -21.38 -6.50
N ASP A 126 17.18 -21.42 -5.56
CA ASP A 126 17.04 -22.15 -4.29
C ASP A 126 15.83 -21.68 -3.48
N ASN A 127 14.95 -22.63 -3.08
CA ASN A 127 13.72 -22.39 -2.32
C ASN A 127 12.73 -21.40 -2.96
N MET A 128 12.87 -21.06 -4.24
CA MET A 128 11.91 -20.20 -4.94
C MET A 128 10.62 -20.96 -5.25
N LEU A 129 10.74 -22.05 -6.00
CA LEU A 129 9.64 -22.92 -6.42
C LEU A 129 9.72 -24.31 -5.78
N GLU A 130 10.95 -24.84 -5.63
CA GLU A 130 11.24 -26.16 -5.09
C GLU A 130 12.23 -26.08 -3.91
N PRO A 131 12.21 -27.04 -2.98
CA PRO A 131 13.18 -27.10 -1.89
C PRO A 131 14.62 -27.22 -2.39
N SER A 132 15.52 -26.46 -1.78
CA SER A 132 16.94 -26.49 -2.09
C SER A 132 17.67 -27.66 -1.43
N ALA A 133 18.47 -28.40 -2.20
CA ALA A 133 19.39 -29.40 -1.68
C ALA A 133 20.58 -28.79 -0.91
N ASN A 134 20.87 -27.50 -1.11
CA ASN A 134 21.98 -26.79 -0.47
C ASN A 134 21.67 -26.37 0.98
N MET A 135 20.41 -26.42 1.39
CA MET A 135 19.96 -26.03 2.73
C MET A 135 19.21 -27.18 3.45
N PRO A 136 19.83 -28.35 3.66
CA PRO A 136 19.17 -29.50 4.31
C PRO A 136 18.80 -29.25 5.78
N TRP A 137 19.43 -28.23 6.39
CA TRP A 137 19.13 -27.75 7.73
C TRP A 137 17.79 -27.01 7.81
N PHE A 138 17.32 -26.42 6.71
CA PHE A 138 16.06 -25.68 6.69
C PHE A 138 14.88 -26.64 6.62
N LYS A 139 14.09 -26.69 7.70
CA LYS A 139 12.92 -27.58 7.83
C LYS A 139 11.60 -26.91 7.41
N GLY A 140 11.70 -25.75 6.77
CA GLY A 140 10.56 -24.94 6.38
C GLY A 140 10.27 -23.79 7.34
N TRP A 141 9.53 -22.81 6.83
CA TRP A 141 8.96 -21.71 7.58
C TRP A 141 7.63 -22.12 8.22
N LYS A 142 7.24 -21.40 9.28
CA LYS A 142 5.98 -21.58 9.98
C LYS A 142 5.39 -20.22 10.31
N VAL A 143 4.08 -20.09 10.16
CA VAL A 143 3.32 -18.90 10.58
C VAL A 143 2.19 -19.31 11.52
N THR A 144 2.02 -18.54 12.58
CA THR A 144 0.97 -18.72 13.58
C THR A 144 0.04 -17.52 13.55
N ARG A 145 -1.22 -17.73 13.19
CA ARG A 145 -2.23 -16.66 13.02
C ARG A 145 -3.58 -17.14 13.55
N LYS A 146 -4.46 -16.21 13.92
CA LYS A 146 -5.82 -16.55 14.40
C LYS A 146 -6.64 -17.27 13.33
N ASP A 147 -6.45 -16.87 12.07
CA ASP A 147 -7.19 -17.35 10.90
C ASP A 147 -6.61 -18.63 10.28
N GLY A 148 -5.72 -19.32 11.00
CA GLY A 148 -5.11 -20.58 10.60
C GLY A 148 -3.58 -20.53 10.58
N ASN A 149 -2.96 -21.55 11.15
CA ASN A 149 -1.51 -21.75 11.05
C ASN A 149 -1.16 -22.36 9.69
N ALA A 150 0.05 -22.09 9.23
CA ALA A 150 0.56 -22.66 8.00
C ALA A 150 2.07 -22.86 8.06
N SER A 151 2.56 -23.72 7.19
CA SER A 151 3.98 -24.03 7.05
C SER A 151 4.28 -24.45 5.63
N GLY A 152 5.51 -24.22 5.20
CA GLY A 152 6.01 -24.62 3.89
C GLY A 152 7.52 -24.47 3.86
N THR A 153 8.12 -24.68 2.70
CA THR A 153 9.57 -24.62 2.47
C THR A 153 9.92 -23.55 1.45
N THR A 154 9.07 -23.29 0.46
CA THR A 154 9.41 -22.41 -0.66
C THR A 154 8.77 -21.03 -0.53
N LEU A 155 9.27 -20.07 -1.32
CA LEU A 155 8.70 -18.74 -1.42
C LEU A 155 7.32 -18.78 -2.09
N LEU A 156 7.13 -19.65 -3.09
CA LEU A 156 5.84 -19.86 -3.73
C LEU A 156 4.78 -20.35 -2.72
N GLU A 157 5.11 -21.32 -1.87
CA GLU A 157 4.21 -21.79 -0.81
C GLU A 157 3.88 -20.68 0.20
N ALA A 158 4.83 -19.79 0.48
CA ALA A 158 4.60 -18.65 1.37
C ALA A 158 3.60 -17.65 0.76
N LEU A 159 3.66 -17.44 -0.57
CA LEU A 159 2.69 -16.63 -1.30
C LEU A 159 1.29 -17.28 -1.31
N ASP A 160 1.22 -18.60 -1.48
CA ASP A 160 -0.04 -19.37 -1.39
C ASP A 160 -0.68 -19.38 0.01
N CYS A 161 0.09 -18.99 1.03
CA CYS A 161 -0.35 -18.85 2.41
C CYS A 161 -0.93 -17.46 2.71
N ILE A 162 -0.88 -16.51 1.78
CA ILE A 162 -1.48 -15.19 1.96
C ILE A 162 -2.99 -15.36 2.20
N LEU A 163 -3.50 -14.68 3.22
CA LEU A 163 -4.94 -14.64 3.49
C LEU A 163 -5.57 -13.66 2.49
N PRO A 164 -6.68 -14.03 1.82
CA PRO A 164 -7.39 -13.10 0.97
C PRO A 164 -7.78 -11.85 1.78
N PRO A 165 -7.60 -10.64 1.24
CA PRO A 165 -8.11 -9.44 1.89
C PRO A 165 -9.64 -9.55 2.02
N THR A 166 -10.21 -9.07 3.12
CA THR A 166 -11.65 -8.89 3.21
C THR A 166 -12.06 -7.79 2.24
N ARG A 167 -12.70 -8.15 1.14
CA ARG A 167 -13.20 -7.17 0.17
C ARG A 167 -14.35 -6.38 0.80
N PRO A 168 -14.25 -5.04 0.90
CA PRO A 168 -15.26 -4.22 1.56
C PRO A 168 -16.50 -4.00 0.68
N THR A 169 -17.19 -5.08 0.30
CA THR A 169 -18.40 -5.05 -0.55
C THR A 169 -19.58 -4.39 0.14
N ASP A 170 -19.67 -4.52 1.46
CA ASP A 170 -20.78 -3.98 2.26
C ASP A 170 -20.61 -2.49 2.59
N LYS A 171 -19.43 -1.92 2.32
CA LYS A 171 -19.18 -0.49 2.50
C LYS A 171 -19.76 0.30 1.32
N PRO A 172 -20.07 1.60 1.50
CA PRO A 172 -20.44 2.46 0.38
C PRO A 172 -19.37 2.52 -0.72
N LEU A 173 -19.81 2.85 -1.93
CA LEU A 173 -18.93 2.88 -3.10
C LEU A 173 -17.88 4.00 -2.97
N ARG A 174 -16.60 3.64 -3.15
CA ARG A 174 -15.50 4.58 -3.40
C ARG A 174 -14.64 4.08 -4.54
N LEU A 175 -14.57 4.87 -5.61
CA LEU A 175 -13.80 4.57 -6.81
C LEU A 175 -12.98 5.82 -7.21
N PRO A 176 -11.72 5.93 -6.75
CA PRO A 176 -10.81 6.98 -7.18
C PRO A 176 -10.45 6.84 -8.67
N LEU A 177 -10.56 7.94 -9.41
CA LEU A 177 -10.31 7.97 -10.85
C LEU A 177 -8.83 8.03 -11.16
N GLN A 178 -8.34 7.05 -11.93
CA GLN A 178 -6.99 7.03 -12.47
C GLN A 178 -6.87 7.88 -13.73
N ASP A 179 -7.82 7.72 -14.65
CA ASP A 179 -7.87 8.41 -15.94
C ASP A 179 -9.32 8.63 -16.41
N VAL A 180 -9.50 9.54 -17.36
CA VAL A 180 -10.81 9.84 -17.96
C VAL A 180 -10.65 9.96 -19.48
N TYR A 181 -11.33 9.10 -20.22
CA TYR A 181 -11.26 9.05 -21.68
C TYR A 181 -12.54 9.55 -22.34
N LYS A 182 -12.38 10.09 -23.55
CA LYS A 182 -13.49 10.37 -24.47
C LYS A 182 -13.44 9.33 -25.58
N ILE A 183 -14.42 8.43 -25.62
CA ILE A 183 -14.51 7.38 -26.64
C ILE A 183 -15.60 7.75 -27.65
N GLY A 184 -15.26 7.76 -28.94
CA GLY A 184 -16.20 8.07 -30.02
C GLY A 184 -17.39 7.11 -30.03
N GLY A 185 -18.61 7.64 -30.11
CA GLY A 185 -19.85 6.83 -30.08
C GLY A 185 -20.29 6.35 -28.69
N ILE A 186 -19.39 6.34 -27.70
CA ILE A 186 -19.67 5.88 -26.33
C ILE A 186 -19.85 7.07 -25.38
N GLY A 187 -18.95 8.07 -25.45
CA GLY A 187 -18.98 9.25 -24.59
C GLY A 187 -17.81 9.29 -23.61
N THR A 188 -18.07 9.73 -22.37
CA THR A 188 -17.07 9.86 -21.32
C THR A 188 -16.95 8.57 -20.53
N VAL A 189 -15.72 8.07 -20.40
CA VAL A 189 -15.40 6.82 -19.70
C VAL A 189 -14.30 7.09 -18.68
N PRO A 190 -14.64 7.33 -17.41
CA PRO A 190 -13.70 7.29 -16.31
C PRO A 190 -13.20 5.87 -16.08
N VAL A 191 -11.94 5.75 -15.66
CA VAL A 191 -11.27 4.49 -15.34
C VAL A 191 -10.68 4.59 -13.93
N GLY A 192 -10.85 3.53 -13.14
CA GLY A 192 -10.26 3.45 -11.82
C GLY A 192 -10.49 2.10 -11.17
N ARG A 193 -9.97 1.96 -9.95
CA ARG A 193 -10.12 0.77 -9.13
C ARG A 193 -11.28 0.96 -8.15
N VAL A 194 -12.16 -0.02 -8.04
CA VAL A 194 -13.18 -0.04 -6.99
C VAL A 194 -12.45 -0.33 -5.67
N GLU A 195 -12.42 0.62 -4.74
CA GLU A 195 -11.76 0.45 -3.44
C GLU A 195 -12.72 -0.07 -2.38
N THR A 196 -13.96 0.41 -2.38
CA THR A 196 -15.04 -0.07 -1.51
C THR A 196 -16.37 -0.10 -2.24
N GLY A 197 -17.31 -0.91 -1.75
CA GLY A 197 -18.64 -1.07 -2.31
C GLY A 197 -18.67 -1.76 -3.66
N VAL A 198 -19.80 -1.63 -4.35
CA VAL A 198 -20.05 -2.28 -5.64
C VAL A 198 -20.50 -1.23 -6.63
N LEU A 199 -19.97 -1.29 -7.86
CA LEU A 199 -20.42 -0.45 -8.97
C LEU A 199 -21.24 -1.30 -9.95
N LYS A 200 -22.44 -0.84 -10.30
CA LYS A 200 -23.33 -1.52 -11.26
C LYS A 200 -23.81 -0.56 -12.33
N PRO A 201 -24.05 -1.05 -13.57
CA PRO A 201 -24.83 -0.31 -14.55
C PRO A 201 -26.19 0.12 -13.96
N GLY A 202 -26.61 1.34 -14.27
CA GLY A 202 -27.84 1.96 -13.76
C GLY A 202 -27.70 2.67 -12.41
N MET A 203 -26.57 2.53 -11.71
CA MET A 203 -26.32 3.30 -10.49
C MET A 203 -26.18 4.78 -10.79
N VAL A 204 -26.67 5.62 -9.87
CA VAL A 204 -26.45 7.06 -9.93
C VAL A 204 -25.26 7.38 -9.03
N VAL A 205 -24.17 7.86 -9.63
CA VAL A 205 -22.92 8.15 -8.94
C VAL A 205 -22.66 9.64 -8.86
N THR A 206 -22.04 10.06 -7.76
CA THR A 206 -21.56 11.42 -7.52
C THR A 206 -20.04 11.44 -7.55
N PHE A 207 -19.47 12.42 -8.25
CA PHE A 207 -18.03 12.65 -8.35
C PHE A 207 -17.62 13.77 -7.40
N ALA A 208 -16.80 13.45 -6.41
CA ALA A 208 -16.15 14.43 -5.54
C ALA A 208 -14.74 14.78 -6.03
N PRO A 209 -14.25 16.00 -5.79
CA PRO A 209 -14.90 17.11 -5.10
C PRO A 209 -15.78 17.98 -6.02
N VAL A 210 -15.90 17.65 -7.31
CA VAL A 210 -16.62 18.48 -8.30
C VAL A 210 -18.14 18.50 -8.15
N ASN A 211 -18.69 17.62 -7.34
CA ASN A 211 -20.11 17.46 -7.03
C ASN A 211 -21.02 17.28 -8.26
N VAL A 212 -20.52 16.52 -9.25
CA VAL A 212 -21.28 16.17 -10.46
C VAL A 212 -21.94 14.81 -10.24
N THR A 213 -23.24 14.70 -10.51
CA THR A 213 -23.99 13.44 -10.35
C THR A 213 -24.53 12.95 -11.69
N THR A 214 -24.40 11.65 -11.96
CA THR A 214 -24.81 11.06 -13.24
C THR A 214 -25.12 9.57 -13.11
N GLU A 215 -25.82 9.01 -14.09
CA GLU A 215 -26.11 7.58 -14.19
C GLU A 215 -25.01 6.85 -14.96
N VAL A 216 -24.56 5.72 -14.41
CA VAL A 216 -23.62 4.78 -15.04
C VAL A 216 -24.37 3.95 -16.07
N LYS A 217 -23.92 3.95 -17.33
CA LYS A 217 -24.57 3.18 -18.42
C LYS A 217 -24.08 1.76 -18.53
N SER A 218 -22.77 1.58 -18.45
CA SER A 218 -22.11 0.29 -18.57
C SER A 218 -20.84 0.33 -17.73
N VAL A 219 -20.40 -0.86 -17.33
CA VAL A 219 -19.13 -1.09 -16.62
C VAL A 219 -18.40 -2.17 -17.40
N GLU A 220 -17.12 -1.97 -17.65
CA GLU A 220 -16.29 -2.86 -18.45
C GLU A 220 -14.94 -3.10 -17.76
N MET A 221 -14.44 -4.33 -17.86
CA MET A 221 -13.09 -4.72 -17.46
C MET A 221 -12.48 -5.54 -18.58
N HIS A 222 -11.28 -5.18 -19.04
CA HIS A 222 -10.60 -5.87 -20.14
C HIS A 222 -11.45 -6.01 -21.43
N HIS A 223 -12.26 -4.98 -21.75
CA HIS A 223 -13.20 -4.95 -22.89
C HIS A 223 -14.37 -5.94 -22.81
N GLU A 224 -14.62 -6.51 -21.64
CA GLU A 224 -15.81 -7.32 -21.37
C GLU A 224 -16.77 -6.55 -20.45
N ALA A 225 -18.06 -6.61 -20.77
CA ALA A 225 -19.09 -5.96 -19.98
C ALA A 225 -19.34 -6.72 -18.67
N LEU A 226 -19.40 -5.98 -17.56
CA LEU A 226 -19.67 -6.51 -16.24
C LEU A 226 -21.10 -6.17 -15.78
N SER A 227 -21.74 -7.13 -15.12
CA SER A 227 -23.02 -6.91 -14.42
C SER A 227 -22.83 -6.13 -13.13
N GLU A 228 -21.69 -6.32 -12.47
CA GLU A 228 -21.23 -5.56 -11.32
C GLU A 228 -19.70 -5.60 -11.23
N ALA A 229 -19.10 -4.56 -10.66
CA ALA A 229 -17.68 -4.49 -10.35
C ALA A 229 -17.50 -4.44 -8.83
N LEU A 230 -16.62 -5.29 -8.33
CA LEU A 230 -16.38 -5.54 -6.91
C LEU A 230 -15.09 -4.84 -6.45
N PRO A 231 -14.88 -4.65 -5.13
CA PRO A 231 -13.65 -4.07 -4.62
C PRO A 231 -12.43 -4.85 -5.11
N GLY A 232 -11.45 -4.15 -5.70
CA GLY A 232 -10.26 -4.70 -6.31
C GLY A 232 -10.25 -4.67 -7.85
N ASP A 233 -11.43 -4.60 -8.48
CA ASP A 233 -11.55 -4.59 -9.93
C ASP A 233 -11.12 -3.23 -10.50
N ASN A 234 -10.31 -3.27 -11.57
CA ASN A 234 -9.95 -2.09 -12.34
C ASN A 234 -10.89 -1.98 -13.53
N VAL A 235 -11.78 -0.99 -13.52
CA VAL A 235 -12.89 -0.91 -14.46
C VAL A 235 -12.93 0.45 -15.16
N GLY A 236 -13.37 0.42 -16.42
CA GLY A 236 -13.87 1.60 -17.12
C GLY A 236 -15.39 1.60 -17.04
N PHE A 237 -16.01 2.75 -16.84
CA PHE A 237 -17.48 2.83 -16.79
C PHE A 237 -17.99 4.02 -17.58
N ASN A 238 -19.05 3.81 -18.37
CA ASN A 238 -19.65 4.87 -19.15
C ASN A 238 -20.58 5.72 -18.29
N VAL A 239 -20.49 7.04 -18.41
CA VAL A 239 -21.41 7.98 -17.76
C VAL A 239 -22.09 8.91 -18.75
N LYS A 240 -23.36 9.26 -18.49
CA LYS A 240 -24.13 10.20 -19.30
C LYS A 240 -23.86 11.65 -18.94
N ASN A 241 -23.99 12.56 -19.91
CA ASN A 241 -24.08 14.01 -19.68
C ASN A 241 -22.95 14.63 -18.85
N VAL A 242 -21.79 13.97 -18.79
CA VAL A 242 -20.58 14.47 -18.13
C VAL A 242 -19.50 14.57 -19.19
N SER A 243 -18.85 15.73 -19.28
CA SER A 243 -17.70 15.95 -20.15
C SER A 243 -16.42 15.44 -19.49
N VAL A 244 -15.44 15.02 -20.30
CA VAL A 244 -14.08 14.71 -19.82
C VAL A 244 -13.38 15.90 -19.15
N LYS A 245 -13.91 17.12 -19.29
CA LYS A 245 -13.41 18.31 -18.60
C LYS A 245 -13.98 18.48 -17.19
N ASP A 246 -15.12 17.84 -16.90
CA ASP A 246 -15.86 18.01 -15.65
C ASP A 246 -15.31 17.09 -14.54
N VAL A 247 -14.69 15.98 -14.93
CA VAL A 247 -14.08 15.00 -14.04
C VAL A 247 -12.63 14.75 -14.47
N ARG A 248 -11.75 14.45 -13.51
CA ARG A 248 -10.32 14.23 -13.74
C ARG A 248 -9.75 13.19 -12.80
N ARG A 249 -8.53 12.75 -13.09
CA ARG A 249 -7.69 11.97 -12.17
C ARG A 249 -7.67 12.59 -10.77
N GLY A 250 -7.80 11.75 -9.73
CA GLY A 250 -7.86 12.20 -8.34
C GLY A 250 -9.26 12.57 -7.85
N ASN A 251 -10.27 12.62 -8.72
CA ASN A 251 -11.67 12.66 -8.28
C ASN A 251 -12.10 11.28 -7.79
N VAL A 252 -13.11 11.25 -6.93
CA VAL A 252 -13.64 10.00 -6.34
C VAL A 252 -15.11 9.88 -6.73
N ALA A 253 -15.45 8.77 -7.38
CA ALA A 253 -16.84 8.41 -7.62
C ALA A 253 -17.39 7.59 -6.45
N GLY A 254 -18.65 7.82 -6.09
CA GLY A 254 -19.38 7.00 -5.13
C GLY A 254 -20.88 7.03 -5.40
N ASP A 255 -21.63 6.18 -4.70
CA ASP A 255 -23.08 6.10 -4.86
C ASP A 255 -23.73 7.36 -4.28
N SER A 256 -24.49 8.06 -5.12
CA SER A 256 -25.25 9.26 -4.74
C SER A 256 -26.24 9.02 -3.59
N LYS A 257 -26.71 7.78 -3.40
CA LYS A 257 -27.76 7.43 -2.44
C LYS A 257 -27.24 6.82 -1.15
N ASN A 258 -25.96 6.46 -1.09
CA ASN A 258 -25.37 5.77 0.05
C ASN A 258 -24.00 6.38 0.35
N ASP A 259 -23.99 7.32 1.31
CA ASP A 259 -22.79 8.06 1.73
C ASP A 259 -21.95 8.58 0.55
N PRO A 260 -22.46 9.55 -0.24
CA PRO A 260 -21.72 10.06 -1.39
C PRO A 260 -20.42 10.74 -0.95
N PRO A 261 -19.31 10.60 -1.71
CA PRO A 261 -18.04 11.24 -1.38
C PRO A 261 -18.20 12.77 -1.47
N MET A 262 -17.44 13.49 -0.63
CA MET A 262 -17.51 14.95 -0.55
C MET A 262 -16.12 15.60 -0.62
N GLU A 263 -16.10 16.91 -0.86
CA GLU A 263 -14.89 17.72 -0.72
C GLU A 263 -14.47 17.86 0.74
N ALA A 264 -13.18 17.71 1.02
CA ALA A 264 -12.59 17.98 2.32
C ALA A 264 -12.09 19.43 2.38
N ALA A 265 -12.73 20.26 3.21
CA ALA A 265 -12.26 21.62 3.48
C ALA A 265 -10.91 21.65 4.25
N GLY A 266 -10.69 20.62 5.07
CA GLY A 266 -9.49 20.36 5.84
C GLY A 266 -9.65 19.04 6.57
N PHE A 267 -8.56 18.44 7.02
CA PHE A 267 -8.58 17.16 7.71
C PHE A 267 -7.46 17.06 8.73
N THR A 268 -7.72 16.36 9.82
CA THR A 268 -6.71 16.02 10.83
C THR A 268 -6.12 14.67 10.49
N ALA A 269 -4.79 14.57 10.46
CA ALA A 269 -4.10 13.34 10.14
C ALA A 269 -2.95 13.03 11.10
N GLN A 270 -2.75 11.74 11.35
CA GLN A 270 -1.51 11.25 11.95
C GLN A 270 -0.44 11.13 10.87
N VAL A 271 0.65 11.89 11.02
CA VAL A 271 1.82 11.86 10.13
C VAL A 271 3.00 11.24 10.86
N ILE A 272 3.82 10.48 10.13
CA ILE A 272 5.10 9.96 10.60
C ILE A 272 6.18 10.59 9.71
N ILE A 273 7.06 11.38 10.31
CA ILE A 273 8.13 12.04 9.57
C ILE A 273 9.22 11.00 9.30
N LEU A 274 9.42 10.68 8.03
CA LEU A 274 10.49 9.80 7.57
C LEU A 274 11.83 10.55 7.58
N ASN A 275 12.80 10.09 6.80
CA ASN A 275 14.14 10.68 6.79
C ASN A 275 14.14 12.02 6.04
N HIS A 276 13.93 13.11 6.76
CA HIS A 276 13.91 14.48 6.24
C HIS A 276 15.17 15.26 6.73
N PRO A 277 15.86 16.02 5.85
CA PRO A 277 17.10 16.71 6.22
C PRO A 277 16.87 17.96 7.10
N GLY A 278 15.66 18.52 7.10
CA GLY A 278 15.30 19.73 7.84
C GLY A 278 14.23 19.52 8.90
N GLN A 279 13.68 20.63 9.38
CA GLN A 279 12.54 20.67 10.30
C GLN A 279 11.27 21.07 9.53
N ILE A 280 10.13 20.53 9.96
CA ILE A 280 8.81 20.85 9.41
C ILE A 280 8.08 21.71 10.43
N SER A 281 7.68 22.92 10.04
CA SER A 281 6.93 23.85 10.89
C SER A 281 5.53 24.07 10.34
N ALA A 282 4.63 24.62 11.16
CA ALA A 282 3.32 25.06 10.69
C ALA A 282 3.45 26.02 9.51
N GLY A 283 2.63 25.82 8.48
CA GLY A 283 2.69 26.53 7.21
C GLY A 283 3.44 25.78 6.09
N TYR A 284 4.16 24.69 6.40
CA TYR A 284 4.75 23.82 5.38
C TYR A 284 3.67 23.30 4.43
N ALA A 285 3.87 23.44 3.11
CA ALA A 285 2.86 23.11 2.10
C ALA A 285 3.41 22.15 1.03
N PRO A 286 3.74 20.90 1.41
CA PRO A 286 4.20 19.88 0.48
C PRO A 286 3.05 19.33 -0.37
N VAL A 287 3.41 18.54 -1.39
CA VAL A 287 2.43 17.83 -2.21
C VAL A 287 2.04 16.51 -1.53
N LEU A 288 0.74 16.29 -1.37
CA LEU A 288 0.21 15.03 -0.88
C LEU A 288 -0.21 14.15 -2.04
N ASP A 289 0.32 12.92 -2.04
CA ASP A 289 -0.17 11.81 -2.84
C ASP A 289 -1.13 10.98 -1.97
N CYS A 290 -2.43 11.06 -2.26
CA CYS A 290 -3.47 10.28 -1.58
C CYS A 290 -4.32 9.59 -2.64
N HIS A 291 -4.49 8.27 -2.57
CA HIS A 291 -5.12 7.46 -3.63
C HIS A 291 -4.56 7.80 -5.03
N THR A 292 -5.36 8.43 -5.89
CA THR A 292 -5.01 8.92 -7.23
C THR A 292 -4.82 10.44 -7.28
N ALA A 293 -5.13 11.16 -6.20
CA ALA A 293 -4.98 12.60 -6.06
C ALA A 293 -3.52 12.99 -5.75
N HIS A 294 -3.10 14.11 -6.33
CA HIS A 294 -1.78 14.71 -6.17
C HIS A 294 -1.95 16.21 -5.94
N ILE A 295 -2.06 16.64 -4.68
CA ILE A 295 -2.50 18.00 -4.30
C ILE A 295 -1.62 18.55 -3.17
N ALA A 296 -1.12 19.77 -3.34
CA ALA A 296 -0.43 20.50 -2.29
C ALA A 296 -1.35 20.73 -1.08
N CYS A 297 -0.94 20.31 0.12
CA CYS A 297 -1.70 20.54 1.35
C CYS A 297 -0.83 21.26 2.38
N LYS A 298 -1.38 22.30 2.99
CA LYS A 298 -0.73 23.08 4.02
C LYS A 298 -0.89 22.38 5.37
N PHE A 299 0.21 22.18 6.09
CA PHE A 299 0.25 21.80 7.50
C PHE A 299 -0.19 23.03 8.29
N ALA A 300 -1.49 23.20 8.51
CA ALA A 300 -2.06 24.40 9.11
C ALA A 300 -1.68 24.51 10.59
N GLU A 301 -1.80 23.41 11.33
CA GLU A 301 -1.49 23.35 12.75
C GLU A 301 -0.82 22.01 13.09
N LEU A 302 0.28 22.07 13.85
CA LEU A 302 0.89 20.89 14.44
C LEU A 302 0.29 20.72 15.84
N LYS A 303 -0.76 19.91 15.97
CA LYS A 303 -1.54 19.82 17.22
C LYS A 303 -0.77 19.11 18.32
N GLU A 304 -0.24 17.93 18.00
CA GLU A 304 0.34 17.06 19.00
C GLU A 304 1.52 16.30 18.41
N LYS A 305 2.56 16.12 19.22
CA LYS A 305 3.58 15.10 18.97
C LYS A 305 3.19 13.84 19.72
N ILE A 306 3.28 12.69 19.07
CA ILE A 306 2.87 11.41 19.63
C ILE A 306 3.98 10.37 19.51
N ASP A 307 3.94 9.36 20.37
CA ASP A 307 4.73 8.16 20.21
C ASP A 307 4.15 7.32 19.06
N ARG A 308 4.98 7.02 18.05
CA ARG A 308 4.57 6.35 16.81
C ARG A 308 3.96 4.95 16.98
N ARG A 309 4.17 4.27 18.13
CA ARG A 309 3.67 2.91 18.37
C ARG A 309 2.40 2.91 19.21
N SER A 310 2.45 3.61 20.32
CA SER A 310 1.37 3.64 21.30
C SER A 310 0.31 4.69 20.98
N GLY A 311 0.62 5.65 20.10
CA GLY A 311 -0.21 6.83 19.87
C GLY A 311 -0.26 7.77 21.07
N LYS A 312 0.52 7.51 22.13
CA LYS A 312 0.50 8.33 23.34
C LYS A 312 1.06 9.71 23.05
N LYS A 313 0.31 10.75 23.42
CA LYS A 313 0.76 12.14 23.36
C LYS A 313 2.05 12.36 24.16
N LEU A 314 3.00 13.02 23.53
CA LEU A 314 4.30 13.40 24.09
C LEU A 314 4.39 14.91 24.32
N GLU A 315 3.86 15.71 23.40
CA GLU A 315 3.93 17.17 23.42
C GLU A 315 2.66 17.77 22.79
N ASP A 316 2.17 18.88 23.33
CA ASP A 316 1.07 19.68 22.78
C ASP A 316 1.65 20.88 22.01
N GLY A 317 1.14 21.15 20.80
CA GLY A 317 1.55 22.28 19.97
C GLY A 317 3.05 22.35 19.66
N PRO A 318 3.70 21.27 19.15
CA PRO A 318 5.13 21.31 18.86
C PRO A 318 5.47 22.40 17.84
N LYS A 319 6.54 23.17 18.09
CA LYS A 319 6.97 24.25 17.17
C LYS A 319 7.44 23.74 15.81
N PHE A 320 8.04 22.55 15.79
CA PHE A 320 8.51 21.89 14.58
C PHE A 320 8.56 20.37 14.80
N LEU A 321 8.53 19.62 13.69
CA LEU A 321 8.73 18.18 13.64
C LEU A 321 10.06 17.85 12.94
N LYS A 322 10.67 16.73 13.31
CA LYS A 322 11.90 16.21 12.69
C LYS A 322 11.78 14.72 12.39
N SER A 323 12.75 14.20 11.65
CA SER A 323 12.84 12.78 11.29
C SER A 323 12.65 11.83 12.48
N GLY A 324 11.72 10.90 12.32
CA GLY A 324 11.33 9.90 13.32
C GLY A 324 10.20 10.33 14.26
N ASP A 325 9.79 11.59 14.24
CA ASP A 325 8.64 12.06 15.00
C ASP A 325 7.34 11.54 14.37
N ALA A 326 6.34 11.26 15.20
CA ALA A 326 4.96 11.13 14.76
C ALA A 326 4.15 12.28 15.37
N ALA A 327 3.17 12.78 14.62
CA ALA A 327 2.38 13.92 15.03
C ALA A 327 0.95 13.86 14.52
N ILE A 328 0.04 14.54 15.22
CA ILE A 328 -1.30 14.87 14.74
C ILE A 328 -1.24 16.27 14.15
N VAL A 329 -1.63 16.40 12.89
CA VAL A 329 -1.52 17.63 12.11
C VAL A 329 -2.86 17.95 11.46
N ASP A 330 -3.30 19.19 11.58
CA ASP A 330 -4.42 19.72 10.79
C ASP A 330 -3.90 20.20 9.44
N MET A 331 -4.49 19.66 8.37
CA MET A 331 -4.07 19.86 7.00
C MET A 331 -5.17 20.51 6.18
N VAL A 332 -4.79 21.45 5.31
CA VAL A 332 -5.72 22.17 4.43
C VAL A 332 -5.27 22.00 2.98
N PRO A 333 -6.06 21.34 2.12
CA PRO A 333 -5.77 21.24 0.70
C PRO A 333 -5.71 22.62 0.03
N GLY A 334 -4.71 22.85 -0.82
CA GLY A 334 -4.60 24.07 -1.62
C GLY A 334 -5.52 24.08 -2.85
N LYS A 335 -6.14 22.93 -3.17
CA LYS A 335 -7.14 22.76 -4.22
C LYS A 335 -8.23 21.80 -3.72
N PRO A 336 -9.45 21.84 -4.29
CA PRO A 336 -10.50 20.89 -3.95
C PRO A 336 -10.01 19.45 -4.01
N MET A 337 -10.20 18.71 -2.91
CA MET A 337 -9.71 17.35 -2.70
C MET A 337 -10.79 16.52 -2.03
N CYS A 338 -10.91 15.25 -2.40
CA CYS A 338 -11.71 14.26 -1.68
C CYS A 338 -10.76 13.31 -0.97
N VAL A 339 -10.90 13.20 0.35
CA VAL A 339 -10.20 12.25 1.22
C VAL A 339 -11.19 11.76 2.26
N GLU A 340 -10.89 10.62 2.85
CA GLU A 340 -11.76 9.97 3.83
C GLU A 340 -11.03 9.65 5.12
N SER A 341 -11.78 9.42 6.18
CA SER A 341 -11.20 8.86 7.41
C SER A 341 -10.60 7.48 7.13
N PHE A 342 -9.39 7.25 7.64
CA PHE A 342 -8.71 5.97 7.52
C PHE A 342 -9.50 4.78 8.11
N SER A 343 -10.28 5.01 9.18
CA SER A 343 -11.11 3.96 9.78
C SER A 343 -12.22 3.49 8.84
N ASP A 344 -12.76 4.42 8.05
CA ASP A 344 -14.00 4.24 7.31
C ASP A 344 -13.68 3.78 5.90
N TYR A 345 -12.73 4.46 5.23
CA TYR A 345 -12.27 4.11 3.89
C TYR A 345 -10.73 4.09 3.85
N PRO A 346 -10.10 3.00 4.34
CA PRO A 346 -8.64 2.89 4.43
C PRO A 346 -7.86 3.28 3.16
N PRO A 347 -8.31 2.93 1.93
CA PRO A 347 -7.59 3.30 0.71
C PRO A 347 -7.60 4.80 0.40
N LEU A 348 -8.54 5.58 0.95
CA LEU A 348 -8.68 7.03 0.73
C LEU A 348 -8.21 7.87 1.93
N GLY A 349 -7.84 7.23 3.04
CA GLY A 349 -7.33 7.89 4.25
C GLY A 349 -5.82 7.73 4.48
N ARG A 350 -5.09 7.15 3.53
CA ARG A 350 -3.63 7.01 3.56
C ARG A 350 -3.02 7.92 2.51
N PHE A 351 -1.97 8.65 2.90
CA PHE A 351 -1.27 9.54 2.00
C PHE A 351 0.23 9.56 2.26
N ALA A 352 0.96 10.09 1.28
CA ALA A 352 2.36 10.39 1.36
C ALA A 352 2.62 11.87 1.12
N VAL A 353 3.73 12.34 1.65
CA VAL A 353 4.16 13.74 1.64
C VAL A 353 5.57 13.83 1.09
#